data_AF-A0A931TDH3-F1
#
_entry.id   AF-A0A931TDH3-F1
#
_cell.length_a   1.000
_cell.length_b   1.000
_cell.length_c   1.000
_cell.angle_alpha   90.00
_cell.angle_beta   90.00
_cell.angle_gamma   90.00
#
_symmetry.space_group_name_H-M   'P 1'
#
loop_
_entity.id
_entity.type
_entity.pdbx_description
1 polymer ?
#
loop_
_entity_poly.entity_id
_entity_poly.type
_entity_poly.pdbx_seq_one_letter_code
_entity_poly.pdbx_strand_id
1 'polypeptide(L)' 'MVRACASLSIFGDEGVHARVGDGYWARTRGLMVERLRAGAPRDAVITAVGEVGRVLAEHFPRRPDDVNELSDQVSVDE' A
#
# COMPACT_ATOMS: atom_id res chain seq x y z
N MET A 1 -17.09 23.99 11.71
CA MET A 1 -16.69 22.57 11.84
C MET A 1 -15.72 22.28 10.70
N VAL A 2 -14.42 22.34 10.95
CA VAL A 2 -13.40 21.94 9.96
C VAL A 2 -13.36 20.42 9.95
N ARG A 3 -13.85 19.78 8.89
CA ARG A 3 -13.58 18.36 8.66
C ARG A 3 -12.12 18.28 8.21
N ALA A 4 -11.28 17.62 9.01
CA ALA A 4 -10.01 17.13 8.50
C ALA A 4 -10.30 16.21 7.32
N CYS A 5 -9.93 16.65 6.11
CA CYS A 5 -10.00 15.81 4.92
C CYS A 5 -8.67 15.06 4.85
N ALA A 6 -8.64 13.82 5.35
CA ALA A 6 -7.46 12.98 5.21
C ALA A 6 -7.28 12.61 3.73
N SER A 7 -6.20 13.10 3.11
CA SER A 7 -5.76 12.68 1.79
C SER A 7 -4.85 11.46 1.89
N LEU A 8 -5.06 10.47 1.03
CA LEU A 8 -4.28 9.24 0.93
C LEU A 8 -3.78 9.08 -0.51
N SER A 9 -2.51 8.69 -0.62
CA SER A 9 -1.85 8.32 -1.88
C SER A 9 -1.09 7.00 -1.70
N ILE A 10 -0.99 6.22 -2.77
CA ILE A 10 -0.16 5.02 -2.86
C ILE A 10 0.87 5.27 -3.95
N PHE A 11 2.15 5.15 -3.62
CA PHE A 11 3.25 5.32 -4.57
C PHE A 11 3.97 3.97 -4.72
N GLY A 12 3.95 3.44 -5.93
CA GLY A 12 4.75 2.28 -6.32
C GLY A 12 5.80 2.69 -7.34
N ASP A 13 6.89 1.93 -7.40
CA ASP A 13 7.90 2.13 -8.44
C ASP A 13 7.38 1.73 -9.84
N GLU A 14 8.13 2.12 -10.86
CA GLU A 14 7.81 1.83 -12.26
C GLU A 14 7.76 0.33 -12.57
N GLY A 15 8.64 -0.47 -11.98
CA GLY A 15 8.73 -1.92 -12.21
C GLY A 15 7.49 -2.66 -11.71
N VAL A 16 7.00 -2.32 -10.51
CA VAL A 16 5.75 -2.84 -9.95
C VAL A 16 4.56 -2.33 -10.76
N HIS A 17 4.52 -1.02 -11.07
CA HIS A 17 3.44 -0.43 -11.85
C HIS A 17 3.26 -1.12 -13.22
N ALA A 18 4.36 -1.38 -13.93
CA ALA A 18 4.35 -2.06 -15.22
C ALA A 18 3.72 -3.46 -15.19
N ARG A 19 3.67 -4.13 -14.03
CA ARG A 19 3.04 -5.45 -13.87
C ARG A 19 1.55 -5.39 -13.55
N VAL A 20 1.11 -4.36 -12.82
CA VAL A 20 -0.26 -4.33 -12.24
C VAL A 20 -1.21 -3.31 -12.88
N GLY A 21 -0.66 -2.25 -13.46
CA GLY A 21 -1.41 -1.13 -14.03
C GLY A 21 -2.28 -0.34 -13.04
N ASP A 22 -2.95 0.68 -13.56
CA ASP A 22 -3.74 1.64 -12.76
C ASP A 22 -4.90 1.01 -11.98
N GLY A 23 -5.56 0.01 -12.57
CA GLY A 23 -6.75 -0.61 -11.99
C GLY A 23 -6.46 -1.29 -10.65
N TYR A 24 -5.25 -1.81 -10.47
CA TYR A 24 -4.81 -2.37 -9.20
C TYR A 24 -4.69 -1.28 -8.12
N TRP A 25 -3.96 -0.20 -8.39
CA TRP A 25 -3.79 0.91 -7.45
C TRP A 25 -5.10 1.55 -7.05
N ALA A 26 -6.00 1.74 -8.02
CA ALA A 26 -7.34 2.28 -7.77
C ALA A 26 -8.17 1.38 -6.84
N ARG A 27 -8.12 0.05 -7.02
CA ARG A 27 -8.79 -0.90 -6.13
C ARG A 27 -8.19 -0.89 -4.72
N THR A 28 -6.87 -1.00 -4.60
CA THR A 28 -6.19 -0.99 -3.30
C THR A 28 -6.50 0.29 -2.53
N ARG A 29 -6.45 1.45 -3.20
CA ARG A 29 -6.88 2.74 -2.62
C ARG A 29 -8.35 2.70 -2.17
N GLY A 30 -9.25 2.15 -2.98
CA GLY A 30 -10.67 2.00 -2.63
C GLY A 30 -10.87 1.26 -1.31
N LEU A 31 -10.21 0.10 -1.17
CA LEU A 31 -10.24 -0.72 0.05
C LEU A 31 -9.71 0.02 1.29
N MET A 32 -8.66 0.83 1.12
CA MET A 32 -8.15 1.68 2.20
C MET A 32 -9.17 2.76 2.59
N VAL A 33 -9.76 3.44 1.60
CA VAL A 33 -10.72 4.53 1.83
C VAL A 33 -11.96 4.02 2.55
N GLU A 34 -12.46 2.83 2.23
CA GLU A 34 -13.58 2.21 2.94
C GLU A 34 -13.29 2.05 4.43
N ARG A 35 -12.11 1.53 4.78
CA ARG A 35 -11.69 1.31 6.17
C ARG A 35 -11.41 2.61 6.90
N LEU A 36 -10.78 3.57 6.24
CA LEU A 36 -10.57 4.92 6.79
C LEU A 36 -11.91 5.59 7.12
N ARG A 37 -12.91 5.49 6.24
CA ARG A 37 -14.25 6.03 6.47
C ARG A 37 -14.99 5.33 7.61
N ALA A 38 -14.69 4.06 7.86
CA ALA A 38 -15.19 3.30 9.00
C ALA A 38 -14.46 3.61 10.32
N GLY A 39 -13.49 4.52 10.34
CA GLY A 39 -12.71 4.83 11.54
C GLY A 39 -11.66 3.77 11.88
N ALA A 40 -11.26 2.94 10.91
CA ALA A 40 -10.30 1.86 11.07
C ALA A 40 -8.99 2.11 10.27
N PRO A 41 -8.17 3.12 10.64
CA PRO A 41 -6.97 3.48 9.89
C PRO A 41 -5.88 2.40 9.91
N ARG A 42 -5.73 1.69 11.04
CA ARG A 42 -4.82 0.55 11.15
C ARG A 42 -5.13 -0.53 10.10
N ASP A 43 -6.41 -0.88 9.99
CA ASP A 43 -6.84 -1.94 9.09
C ASP A 43 -6.74 -1.49 7.63
N ALA A 44 -6.90 -0.19 7.35
CA ALA A 44 -6.66 0.37 6.03
C ALA A 44 -5.21 0.11 5.57
N VAL A 45 -4.23 0.42 6.42
CA VAL A 45 -2.81 0.20 6.11
C VAL A 45 -2.49 -1.29 5.97
N ILE A 46 -2.93 -2.13 6.91
CA ILE A 46 -2.69 -3.59 6.86
C ILE A 46 -3.26 -4.19 5.57
N THR A 47 -4.44 -3.75 5.14
CA THR A 47 -5.06 -4.22 3.90
C THR A 47 -4.22 -3.84 2.68
N ALA A 48 -3.72 -2.61 2.62
CA ALA A 48 -2.89 -2.17 1.51
C ALA A 48 -1.57 -2.95 1.44
N VAL A 49 -0.91 -3.14 2.58
CA VAL A 49 0.32 -3.96 2.68
C VAL A 49 0.04 -5.40 2.24
N GLY A 50 -1.09 -5.98 2.64
CA GLY A 50 -1.51 -7.31 2.23
C GLY A 50 -1.72 -7.44 0.72
N GLU A 51 -2.47 -6.51 0.11
CA GLU A 51 -2.69 -6.48 -1.34
C GLU A 51 -1.36 -6.38 -2.11
N VAL A 52 -0.49 -5.43 -1.69
CA VAL A 52 0.82 -5.20 -2.32
C VAL A 52 1.72 -6.41 -2.13
N GLY A 53 1.78 -6.99 -0.94
CA GLY A 53 2.54 -8.21 -0.68
C GLY A 53 2.10 -9.39 -1.54
N ARG A 54 0.78 -9.56 -1.75
CA ARG A 54 0.25 -10.63 -2.61
C ARG A 54 0.71 -10.48 -4.07
N VAL A 55 0.60 -9.27 -4.61
CA VAL A 55 1.04 -8.95 -5.98
C VAL A 55 2.54 -9.09 -6.15
N LEU A 56 3.31 -8.61 -5.17
CA LEU A 56 4.76 -8.74 -5.20
C LEU A 56 5.16 -10.21 -5.18
N ALA A 57 4.55 -11.04 -4.33
CA ALA A 57 4.82 -12.48 -4.31
C ALA A 57 4.45 -13.17 -5.64
N GLU A 58 3.44 -12.68 -6.35
CA GLU A 58 2.99 -13.21 -7.64
C GLU A 58 3.95 -12.86 -8.79
N HIS A 59 4.45 -11.61 -8.85
CA HIS A 59 5.26 -11.11 -9.97
C HIS A 59 6.77 -11.09 -9.71
N PHE A 60 7.15 -11.04 -8.43
CA PHE A 60 8.52 -10.92 -7.91
C PHE A 60 8.70 -11.92 -6.74
N PRO A 61 8.62 -13.24 -7.01
CA PRO A 61 8.69 -14.25 -5.98
C PRO A 61 10.02 -14.16 -5.22
N ARG A 62 9.94 -14.24 -3.88
CA ARG A 62 11.09 -14.13 -2.99
C ARG A 62 12.14 -15.20 -3.30
N ARG A 63 13.40 -14.80 -3.41
CA ARG A 63 14.55 -15.67 -3.63
C ARG A 63 15.25 -15.99 -2.30
N PRO A 64 16.03 -17.09 -2.23
CA PRO A 64 16.74 -17.46 -1.01
C PRO A 64 17.76 -16.41 -0.53
N ASP A 65 18.33 -15.66 -1.47
CA ASP A 65 19.35 -14.63 -1.28
C ASP A 65 18.78 -13.22 -1.07
N ASP A 66 17.45 -13.07 -1.03
CA ASP A 66 16.81 -11.76 -0.83
C ASP A 66 17.11 -11.20 0.56
N VAL A 67 17.50 -9.92 0.57
CA VAL A 67 17.76 -9.12 1.77
C VAL A 67 16.69 -8.05 1.94
N ASN A 68 16.57 -7.50 3.14
CA ASN A 68 15.66 -6.37 3.35
C ASN A 68 16.33 -5.06 2.87
N GLU A 69 15.91 -4.57 1.71
CA GLU A 69 16.50 -3.39 1.06
C GLU A 69 15.99 -2.06 1.66
N LEU A 70 14.79 -2.06 2.24
CA LEU A 70 14.13 -0.88 2.79
C LEU A 70 13.72 -1.14 4.25
N SER A 71 13.65 -0.09 5.07
CA SER A 71 13.23 -0.25 6.46
C SER A 71 11.74 -0.54 6.58
N ASP A 72 11.37 -1.44 7.49
CA ASP A 72 9.96 -1.69 7.86
C ASP A 72 9.39 -0.61 8.82
N GLN A 73 10.21 0.38 9.21
CA GLN A 73 9.79 1.44 10.13
C GLN A 73 8.84 2.43 9.44
N VAL A 74 7.82 2.88 10.17
CA VAL A 74 6.92 3.93 9.69
C VAL A 74 7.67 5.26 9.66
N SER A 75 7.77 5.85 8.47
CA SER A 75 8.29 7.20 8.30
C SER A 75 7.25 8.23 8.74
N VAL A 76 7.62 9.07 9.70
CA VAL A 76 6.86 10.24 10.13
C VAL A 76 7.78 11.45 10.03
N ASP A 77 7.28 12.57 9.50
CA ASP A 77 8.02 13.84 9.57
C ASP A 77 8.09 14.28 11.05
N GLU A 78 9.25 14.76 11.50
CA GLU A 78 9.42 15.39 12.83
C GLU A 78 8.80 16.79 12.92
#